data_AF-A0A1X6ZGH0-F1
#
_entry.id   AF-A0A1X6ZGH0-F1
#
_cell.length_a   1.000
_cell.length_b   1.000
_cell.length_c   1.000
_cell.angle_alpha   90.00
_cell.angle_beta   90.00
_cell.angle_gamma   90.00
#
_symmetry.space_group_name_H-M   'P 1'
#
loop_
_entity.id
_entity.type
_entity.pdbx_description
1 polymer ?
#
loop_
_entity_poly.entity_id
_entity_poly.type
_entity_poly.pdbx_seq_one_letter_code
_entity_poly.pdbx_strand_id
1 'polypeptide(L)'
;MSAFMNVTPLSKDKTMTNTLKILATGVAILIGGLVPVKADETVSHYAPEQSETLQQAVENFVSYNRKLATVLERDPMTTADMEEVHEYTYTLEIALARINAELGALPEALERVHETSEGDDPAALRASSMAYLKAARTLDR
;
A
#
# COMPACT_ATOMS: atom_id res chain seq x y z
N MET A 1 9.34 30.73 -49.19
CA MET A 1 8.83 31.60 -50.28
C MET A 1 8.36 30.68 -51.38
N SER A 2 7.10 30.62 -51.82
CA SER A 2 5.91 31.45 -51.65
C SER A 2 4.68 30.54 -51.90
N ALA A 3 3.62 30.62 -51.07
CA ALA A 3 2.26 31.13 -51.38
C ALA A 3 1.62 30.49 -52.64
N PHE A 4 0.40 29.95 -52.61
CA PHE A 4 -0.84 30.73 -52.49
C PHE A 4 -2.03 29.95 -51.89
N MET A 5 -2.92 30.78 -51.36
CA MET A 5 -4.17 30.57 -50.64
C MET A 5 -5.32 30.01 -51.52
N ASN A 6 -6.10 29.09 -50.94
CA ASN A 6 -7.55 29.15 -50.69
C ASN A 6 -8.51 29.64 -51.80
N VAL A 7 -9.55 28.85 -52.14
CA VAL A 7 -10.99 29.16 -51.91
C VAL A 7 -11.94 28.01 -52.35
N THR A 8 -12.86 27.65 -51.45
CA THR A 8 -14.11 26.85 -51.62
C THR A 8 -15.18 27.63 -52.43
N PRO A 9 -16.32 27.08 -52.93
CA PRO A 9 -17.45 26.57 -52.07
C PRO A 9 -18.51 25.58 -52.66
N LEU A 10 -19.40 25.09 -51.75
CA LEU A 10 -20.86 24.76 -51.86
C LEU A 10 -21.38 23.78 -52.95
N SER A 11 -22.45 22.96 -52.82
CA SER A 11 -23.48 22.63 -51.81
C SER A 11 -24.47 21.60 -52.42
N LYS A 12 -25.37 21.05 -51.57
CA LYS A 12 -26.69 20.41 -51.85
C LYS A 12 -26.67 18.92 -52.24
N ASP A 13 -27.57 18.04 -51.80
CA ASP A 13 -28.73 18.05 -50.88
C ASP A 13 -29.28 16.59 -50.90
N LYS A 14 -29.72 16.04 -49.76
CA LYS A 14 -31.05 15.40 -49.58
C LYS A 14 -31.12 14.41 -48.40
N THR A 15 -32.14 14.71 -47.62
CA THR A 15 -32.81 14.02 -46.52
C THR A 15 -33.17 12.56 -46.76
N MET A 16 -33.13 11.73 -45.70
CA MET A 16 -34.23 10.80 -45.36
C MET A 16 -34.17 10.46 -43.86
N THR A 17 -35.07 11.10 -43.10
CA THR A 17 -35.45 10.77 -41.72
C THR A 17 -36.31 9.51 -41.72
N ASN A 18 -35.98 8.51 -40.90
CA ASN A 18 -36.87 7.37 -40.66
C ASN A 18 -37.26 7.29 -39.19
N THR A 19 -38.53 7.58 -38.94
CA THR A 19 -39.17 7.65 -37.62
C THR A 19 -39.76 6.28 -37.29
N LEU A 20 -39.18 5.54 -36.35
CA LEU A 20 -39.76 4.29 -35.86
C LEU A 20 -40.66 4.57 -34.65
N LYS A 21 -41.98 4.47 -34.86
CA LYS A 21 -43.00 4.52 -33.80
C LYS A 21 -43.11 3.13 -33.17
N ILE A 22 -42.71 2.99 -31.90
CA ILE A 22 -42.94 1.76 -31.14
C ILE A 22 -44.23 1.92 -30.33
N LEU A 23 -45.20 1.08 -30.68
CA LEU A 23 -46.52 0.93 -30.07
C LEU A 23 -46.38 0.21 -28.72
N ALA A 24 -46.98 0.78 -27.68
CA ALA A 24 -47.03 0.20 -26.34
C ALA A 24 -47.90 -1.08 -26.33
N THR A 25 -47.38 -2.16 -25.75
CA THR A 25 -48.18 -3.31 -25.31
C THR A 25 -47.62 -3.76 -23.96
N GLY A 26 -48.47 -3.70 -22.94
CA GLY A 26 -48.11 -3.96 -21.55
C GLY A 26 -47.92 -5.44 -21.26
N VAL A 27 -46.87 -5.74 -20.48
CA VAL A 27 -46.73 -6.96 -19.71
C VAL A 27 -46.52 -6.54 -18.26
N ALA A 28 -47.46 -6.89 -17.40
CA ALA A 28 -47.35 -6.70 -15.96
C ALA A 28 -46.34 -7.70 -15.40
N ILE A 29 -45.11 -7.24 -15.18
CA ILE A 29 -44.10 -7.99 -14.43
C ILE A 29 -44.29 -7.63 -12.95
N LEU A 30 -44.56 -8.64 -12.12
CA LEU A 30 -44.49 -8.55 -10.66
C LEU A 30 -43.07 -8.15 -10.27
N ILE A 31 -42.85 -6.86 -9.99
CA ILE A 31 -41.60 -6.34 -9.45
C ILE A 31 -41.55 -6.74 -7.97
N GLY A 32 -41.05 -7.95 -7.69
CA GLY A 32 -40.50 -8.28 -6.38
C GLY A 32 -39.33 -7.32 -6.12
N GLY A 33 -39.42 -6.56 -5.03
CA GLY A 33 -38.49 -5.48 -4.72
C GLY A 33 -37.04 -5.94 -4.69
N LEU A 34 -36.29 -5.56 -5.72
CA LEU A 34 -34.84 -5.44 -5.66
C LEU A 34 -34.55 -4.21 -4.80
N VAL A 35 -34.44 -4.40 -3.48
CA VAL A 35 -33.73 -3.46 -2.64
C VAL A 35 -32.25 -3.52 -3.05
N PRO A 36 -31.65 -2.47 -3.60
CA PRO A 36 -30.20 -2.41 -3.69
C PRO A 36 -29.70 -2.33 -2.24
N VAL A 37 -29.22 -3.46 -1.70
CA VAL A 37 -28.34 -3.44 -0.53
C VAL A 37 -27.08 -2.73 -1.02
N LYS A 38 -27.01 -1.43 -0.76
CA LYS A 38 -25.73 -0.74 -0.77
C LYS A 38 -24.98 -1.23 0.45
N ALA A 39 -24.16 -2.25 0.25
CA ALA A 39 -23.04 -2.50 1.15
C ALA A 39 -22.21 -1.21 1.09
N ASP A 40 -22.32 -0.40 2.14
CA ASP A 40 -21.40 0.69 2.39
C ASP A 40 -20.07 0.03 2.77
N GLU A 41 -19.32 -0.43 1.77
CA GLU A 41 -18.01 -1.10 1.93
C GLU A 41 -16.92 -0.07 2.27
N THR A 42 -17.21 0.86 3.18
CA THR A 42 -16.12 1.50 3.91
C THR A 42 -15.73 0.54 5.03
N VAL A 43 -14.99 -0.52 4.66
CA VAL A 43 -14.25 -1.30 5.65
C VAL A 43 -13.38 -0.32 6.39
N SER A 44 -13.72 -0.05 7.65
CA SER A 44 -12.93 0.83 8.50
C SER A 44 -11.61 0.11 8.77
N HIS A 45 -10.57 0.46 8.03
CA HIS A 45 -9.22 -0.03 8.32
C HIS A 45 -8.84 0.47 9.71
N TYR A 46 -8.50 -0.46 10.61
CA TYR A 46 -8.01 -0.14 11.94
C TYR A 46 -6.76 0.74 11.84
N ALA A 47 -6.56 1.65 12.79
CA ALA A 47 -5.35 2.47 12.82
C ALA A 47 -4.18 1.65 13.41
N PRO A 48 -3.17 1.23 12.63
CA PRO A 48 -2.04 0.50 13.17
C PRO A 48 -1.17 1.38 14.08
N GLU A 49 -0.47 0.75 15.02
CA GLU A 49 0.59 1.44 15.75
C GLU A 49 1.72 1.82 14.78
N GLN A 50 2.15 3.07 14.86
CA GLN A 50 3.13 3.61 13.92
C GLN A 50 4.55 3.13 14.29
N SER A 51 5.39 2.97 13.26
CA SER A 51 6.80 2.59 13.39
C SER A 51 7.70 3.58 12.64
N GLU A 52 7.90 4.77 13.22
CA GLU A 52 8.68 5.85 12.58
C GLU A 52 10.20 5.59 12.65
N THR A 53 10.64 4.76 13.59
CA THR A 53 12.05 4.39 13.79
C THR A 53 12.25 2.89 13.76
N LEU A 54 13.47 2.41 13.47
CA LEU A 54 13.79 0.98 13.56
C LEU A 54 13.54 0.43 14.98
N GLN A 55 13.80 1.23 16.02
CA GLN A 55 13.54 0.83 17.40
C GLN A 55 12.05 0.58 17.63
N GLN A 56 11.18 1.54 17.28
CA GLN A 56 9.72 1.36 17.38
C GLN A 56 9.25 0.17 16.55
N ALA A 57 9.80 -0.01 15.34
CA ALA A 57 9.45 -1.13 14.48
C ALA A 57 9.78 -2.49 15.11
N VAL A 58 10.96 -2.65 15.70
CA VAL A 58 11.35 -3.86 16.41
C VAL A 58 10.48 -4.07 17.67
N GLU A 59 10.21 -3.02 18.44
CA GLU A 59 9.34 -3.08 19.61
C GLU A 59 7.91 -3.53 19.24
N ASN A 60 7.34 -2.94 18.18
CA ASN A 60 6.02 -3.32 17.65
C ASN A 60 6.02 -4.75 17.11
N PHE A 61 7.04 -5.13 16.32
CA PHE A 61 7.19 -6.48 15.79
C PHE A 61 7.21 -7.53 16.91
N VAL A 62 8.02 -7.33 17.94
CA VAL A 62 8.11 -8.26 19.08
C VAL A 62 6.81 -8.31 19.87
N SER A 63 6.24 -7.15 20.20
CA SER A 63 5.02 -7.06 21.00
C SER A 63 3.82 -7.69 20.31
N TYR A 64 3.60 -7.38 19.03
CA TYR A 64 2.45 -7.86 18.29
C TYR A 64 2.57 -9.34 17.90
N ASN A 65 3.77 -9.85 17.66
CA ASN A 65 3.96 -11.30 17.51
C ASN A 65 3.61 -12.08 18.79
N ARG A 66 3.87 -11.53 19.98
CA ARG A 66 3.45 -12.14 21.26
C ARG A 66 1.92 -12.13 21.39
N LYS A 67 1.27 -11.02 21.03
CA LYS A 67 -0.20 -10.93 21.02
C LYS A 67 -0.81 -11.96 20.05
N LEU A 68 -0.28 -12.03 18.83
CA LEU A 68 -0.67 -13.02 17.82
C LEU A 68 -0.54 -14.46 18.38
N ALA A 69 0.61 -14.80 18.95
CA ALA A 69 0.82 -16.12 19.56
C ALA A 69 -0.21 -16.42 20.67
N THR A 70 -0.53 -15.44 21.51
CA THR A 70 -1.52 -15.58 22.60
C THR A 70 -2.93 -15.84 22.05
N VAL A 71 -3.33 -15.21 20.95
CA VAL A 71 -4.65 -15.46 20.33
C VAL A 71 -4.73 -16.89 19.77
N LEU A 72 -3.63 -17.40 19.20
CA LEU A 72 -3.57 -18.75 18.63
C LEU A 72 -3.67 -19.88 19.68
N GLU A 73 -3.48 -19.57 20.96
CA GLU A 73 -3.66 -20.53 22.06
C GLU A 73 -5.14 -20.74 22.46
N ARG A 74 -6.07 -19.93 21.93
CA ARG A 74 -7.49 -20.00 22.29
C ARG A 74 -8.21 -21.13 21.54
N ASP A 75 -8.98 -21.92 22.27
CA ASP A 75 -9.80 -23.02 21.74
C ASP A 75 -11.16 -23.10 22.46
N PRO A 76 -12.30 -23.01 21.76
CA PRO A 76 -12.43 -22.77 20.32
C PRO A 76 -12.05 -21.34 19.95
N MET A 77 -11.40 -21.18 18.79
CA MET A 77 -11.16 -19.86 18.21
C MET A 77 -12.45 -19.29 17.62
N THR A 78 -12.76 -18.06 17.96
CA THR A 78 -13.98 -17.34 17.58
C THR A 78 -13.72 -16.37 16.41
N THR A 79 -14.79 -15.84 15.81
CA THR A 79 -14.66 -14.78 14.79
C THR A 79 -14.02 -13.51 15.37
N ALA A 80 -14.24 -13.20 16.65
CA ALA A 80 -13.61 -12.05 17.30
C ALA A 80 -12.10 -12.25 17.44
N ASP A 81 -11.64 -13.47 17.74
CA ASP A 81 -10.22 -13.81 17.77
C ASP A 81 -9.56 -13.62 16.39
N MET A 82 -10.26 -13.98 15.31
CA MET A 82 -9.79 -13.76 13.95
C MET A 82 -9.69 -12.26 13.60
N GLU A 83 -10.62 -11.44 14.10
CA GLU A 83 -10.56 -9.98 13.92
C GLU A 83 -9.37 -9.38 14.70
N GLU A 84 -9.09 -9.84 15.93
CA GLU A 84 -7.88 -9.43 16.67
C GLU A 84 -6.61 -9.74 15.88
N VAL A 85 -6.52 -10.93 15.26
CA VAL A 85 -5.39 -11.28 14.39
C VAL A 85 -5.29 -10.30 13.21
N HIS A 86 -6.40 -9.98 12.56
CA HIS A 86 -6.44 -9.03 11.45
C HIS A 86 -5.94 -7.64 11.89
N GLU A 87 -6.40 -7.11 13.03
CA GLU A 87 -5.91 -5.84 13.57
C GLU A 87 -4.42 -5.88 13.91
N TYR A 88 -3.94 -6.98 14.50
CA TYR A 88 -2.52 -7.13 14.82
C TYR A 88 -1.65 -7.15 13.58
N THR A 89 -2.14 -7.74 12.49
CA THR A 89 -1.40 -7.80 11.23
C THR A 89 -1.16 -6.42 10.61
N TYR A 90 -2.07 -5.46 10.74
CA TYR A 90 -1.80 -4.10 10.28
C TYR A 90 -0.61 -3.44 10.98
N THR A 91 -0.47 -3.64 12.29
CA THR A 91 0.70 -3.11 13.02
C THR A 91 1.99 -3.84 12.63
N LEU A 92 1.91 -5.17 12.45
CA LEU A 92 3.05 -5.97 12.01
C LEU A 92 3.51 -5.57 10.60
N GLU A 93 2.60 -5.24 9.69
CA GLU A 93 2.92 -4.76 8.34
C GLU A 93 3.71 -3.44 8.37
N ILE A 94 3.27 -2.46 9.18
CA ILE A 94 3.96 -1.18 9.34
C ILE A 94 5.36 -1.39 9.95
N ALA A 95 5.46 -2.25 10.97
CA ALA A 95 6.74 -2.60 11.58
C ALA A 95 7.69 -3.25 10.56
N LEU A 96 7.22 -4.27 9.83
CA LEU A 96 8.01 -4.97 8.83
C LEU A 96 8.46 -4.06 7.69
N ALA A 97 7.61 -3.15 7.22
CA ALA A 97 7.97 -2.18 6.21
C ALA A 97 9.14 -1.29 6.68
N ARG A 98 9.10 -0.82 7.94
CA ARG A 98 10.19 0.00 8.50
C ARG A 98 11.47 -0.80 8.71
N ILE A 99 11.37 -2.03 9.22
CA ILE A 99 12.52 -2.94 9.39
C ILE A 99 13.18 -3.19 8.03
N ASN A 100 12.40 -3.51 7.00
CA ASN A 100 12.93 -3.75 5.66
C ASN A 100 13.63 -2.52 5.07
N ALA A 101 13.05 -1.32 5.23
CA ALA A 101 13.66 -0.09 4.75
C ALA A 101 15.01 0.20 5.44
N GLU A 102 15.06 0.08 6.76
CA GLU A 102 16.24 0.40 7.56
C GLU A 102 17.34 -0.66 7.41
N LEU A 103 16.97 -1.94 7.44
CA LEU A 103 17.91 -3.05 7.25
C LEU A 103 18.36 -3.20 5.80
N GLY A 104 17.56 -2.77 4.82
CA GLY A 104 17.97 -2.70 3.42
C GLY A 104 19.13 -1.72 3.19
N ALA A 105 19.21 -0.65 3.98
CA ALA A 105 20.30 0.34 3.91
C ALA A 105 21.56 -0.08 4.70
N LEU A 106 21.44 -1.05 5.60
CA LEU A 106 22.54 -1.47 6.48
C LEU A 106 23.71 -2.14 5.73
N PRO A 107 23.50 -2.99 4.71
CA PRO A 107 24.56 -3.53 3.87
C PRO A 107 25.40 -2.45 3.20
N GLU A 108 24.79 -1.39 2.65
CA GLU A 108 25.53 -0.27 2.04
C GLU A 108 26.38 0.48 3.08
N ALA A 109 25.87 0.62 4.31
CA ALA A 109 26.64 1.22 5.40
C ALA A 109 27.85 0.35 5.79
N LEU A 110 27.68 -0.97 5.80
CA LEU A 110 28.77 -1.92 6.04
C LEU A 110 29.78 -1.90 4.89
N GLU A 111 29.32 -1.81 3.65
CA GLU A 111 30.21 -1.73 2.48
C GLU A 111 31.12 -0.50 2.56
N ARG A 112 30.60 0.66 2.98
CA ARG A 112 31.45 1.84 3.20
C ARG A 112 32.51 1.61 4.28
N VAL A 113 32.22 0.80 5.31
CA VAL A 113 33.24 0.41 6.30
C VAL A 113 34.32 -0.44 5.63
N HIS A 114 33.91 -1.40 4.81
CA HIS A 114 34.83 -2.23 4.03
C HIS A 114 35.71 -1.38 3.11
N GLU A 115 35.13 -0.58 2.22
CA GLU A 115 35.87 0.29 1.29
C GLU A 115 36.85 1.23 2.02
N THR A 116 36.41 1.90 3.10
CA THR A 116 37.29 2.81 3.87
C THR A 116 38.39 2.07 4.64
N SER A 117 38.22 0.78 4.94
CA SER A 117 39.24 -0.04 5.58
C SER A 117 40.38 -0.44 4.63
N GLU A 118 40.17 -0.34 3.32
CA GLU A 118 41.18 -0.63 2.30
C GLU A 118 42.11 0.56 2.00
N GLY A 119 41.73 1.76 2.45
CA GLY A 119 42.49 3.00 2.28
C GLY A 119 43.51 3.29 3.40
N ASP A 120 44.10 4.48 3.33
CA ASP A 120 45.09 4.99 4.29
C ASP A 120 44.55 6.17 5.14
N ASP A 121 43.22 6.32 5.24
CA ASP A 121 42.53 7.35 6.02
C ASP A 121 41.81 6.76 7.26
N PRO A 122 42.46 6.77 8.44
CA PRO A 122 41.85 6.31 9.69
C PRO A 122 40.63 7.13 10.12
N ALA A 123 40.54 8.40 9.74
CA ALA A 123 39.40 9.24 10.11
C ALA A 123 38.16 8.84 9.32
N ALA A 124 38.32 8.57 8.02
CA ALA A 124 37.25 8.02 7.17
C ALA A 124 36.75 6.67 7.69
N LEU A 125 37.67 5.73 7.99
CA LEU A 125 37.31 4.43 8.55
C LEU A 125 36.56 4.56 9.88
N ARG A 126 36.99 5.47 10.75
CA ARG A 126 36.31 5.69 12.03
C ARG A 126 34.91 6.26 11.84
N ALA A 127 34.74 7.21 10.91
CA ALA A 127 33.45 7.82 10.63
C ALA A 127 32.45 6.82 10.04
N SER A 128 32.87 6.03 9.03
CA SER A 128 32.02 4.98 8.42
C SER A 128 31.63 3.92 9.44
N SER A 129 32.59 3.45 10.26
CA SER A 129 32.36 2.45 11.31
C SER A 129 31.35 2.93 12.35
N MET A 130 31.46 4.19 12.81
CA MET A 130 30.52 4.76 13.77
C MET A 130 29.10 4.87 13.21
N ALA A 131 28.95 5.21 11.92
CA ALA A 131 27.65 5.27 11.26
C ALA A 131 27.00 3.89 11.18
N TYR A 132 27.75 2.87 10.74
CA TYR A 132 27.28 1.48 10.70
C TYR A 132 26.89 0.96 12.10
N LEU A 133 27.79 1.10 13.09
CA LEU A 133 27.54 0.60 14.45
C LEU A 133 26.36 1.29 15.14
N LYS A 134 26.08 2.56 14.81
CA LYS A 134 24.89 3.26 15.32
C LYS A 134 23.61 2.60 14.81
N ALA A 135 23.55 2.27 13.51
CA ALA A 135 22.38 1.61 12.92
C ALA A 135 22.24 0.16 13.43
N ALA A 136 23.34 -0.60 13.43
CA ALA A 136 23.38 -2.00 13.84
C ALA A 136 23.00 -2.23 15.32
N ARG A 137 23.31 -1.28 16.22
CA ARG A 137 23.02 -1.40 17.66
C ARG A 137 21.55 -1.70 17.98
N THR A 138 20.63 -1.35 17.09
CA THR A 138 19.20 -1.63 17.28
C THR A 138 18.89 -3.13 17.21
N LEU A 139 19.77 -3.94 16.60
CA LEU A 139 19.64 -5.40 16.47
C LEU A 139 20.32 -6.16 17.61
N ASP A 140 21.23 -5.53 18.35
CA ASP A 140 22.03 -6.16 19.41
C ASP A 140 21.34 -6.12 20.80
N ARG A 141 20.02 -5.89 20.85
CA ARG A 141 19.27 -5.70 22.11
C ARG A 141 18.39 -6.89 22.45
#